data_AF-A0A9E1YTQ5-F1
#
_entry.id   AF-A0A9E1YTQ5-F1
#
_cell.length_a   1.000
_cell.length_b   1.000
_cell.length_c   1.000
_cell.angle_alpha   90.00
_cell.angle_beta   90.00
_cell.angle_gamma   90.00
#
_symmetry.space_group_name_H-M   'P 1'
#
loop_
_entity.id
_entity.type
_entity.pdbx_description
1 polymer ?
#
loop_
_entity_poly.entity_id
_entity_poly.type
_entity_poly.pdbx_seq_one_letter_code
_entity_poly.pdbx_strand_id
1 'polypeptide(L)'
;MNHSKDITHSAAMAASSGYVPSLQRTKGQPPPIAANGGLSYMSFERDGDAGSAAAIEAALEQIDEGKVQAFAAKLDNAPPGPIETEWGPGFRDYDECVEFIRENNM
;
A
#
# COMPACT_ATOMS: atom_id res chain seq x y z
N MET A 1 -23.64 6.63 52.19
CA MET A 1 -23.36 7.63 51.14
C MET A 1 -22.50 6.98 50.08
N ASN A 2 -23.02 6.94 48.85
CA ASN A 2 -22.44 6.31 47.68
C ASN A 2 -21.40 7.23 47.06
N HIS A 3 -20.24 6.71 46.67
CA HIS A 3 -19.41 7.31 45.62
C HIS A 3 -18.97 6.24 44.64
N SER A 4 -19.93 5.77 43.83
CA SER A 4 -19.63 5.23 42.51
C SER A 4 -19.22 6.42 41.66
N LYS A 5 -17.95 6.48 41.24
CA LYS A 5 -17.53 7.40 40.19
C LYS A 5 -17.82 6.71 38.87
N ASP A 6 -19.00 6.95 38.33
CA ASP A 6 -19.29 6.70 36.93
C ASP A 6 -18.37 7.62 36.12
N ILE A 7 -17.28 7.08 35.61
CA ILE A 7 -16.46 7.75 34.60
C ILE A 7 -17.15 7.50 33.26
N THR A 8 -18.14 8.33 32.96
CA THR A 8 -18.64 8.52 31.61
C THR A 8 -17.50 9.12 30.77
N HIS A 9 -16.79 8.29 30.02
CA HIS A 9 -15.97 8.74 28.89
C HIS A 9 -16.91 9.18 27.76
N SER A 10 -17.49 10.37 27.90
CA SER A 10 -18.16 11.07 26.81
C SER A 10 -17.33 12.29 26.45
N ALA A 11 -16.32 12.07 25.62
CA ALA A 11 -15.82 13.05 24.69
C ALA A 11 -15.36 12.25 23.48
N ALA A 12 -16.18 12.24 22.43
CA ALA A 12 -15.68 11.97 21.09
C ALA A 12 -14.58 13.00 20.84
N MET A 13 -13.32 12.59 21.05
CA MET A 13 -12.20 13.28 20.46
C MET A 13 -12.49 13.19 18.97
N ALA A 14 -12.96 14.30 18.38
CA ALA A 14 -13.00 14.41 16.94
C ALA A 14 -11.58 14.10 16.48
N ALA A 15 -11.39 12.93 15.87
CA ALA A 15 -10.14 12.57 15.26
C ALA A 15 -9.82 13.72 14.30
N SER A 16 -8.79 14.51 14.62
CA SER A 16 -8.32 15.52 13.69
C SER A 16 -7.74 14.71 12.53
N SER A 17 -8.52 14.53 11.48
CA SER A 17 -8.03 13.85 10.29
C SER A 17 -6.76 14.60 9.85
N GLY A 18 -5.68 13.84 9.66
CA GLY A 18 -4.44 14.41 9.16
C GLY A 18 -4.71 15.11 7.83
N TYR A 19 -3.95 16.16 7.50
CA TYR A 19 -4.07 16.75 6.17
C TYR A 19 -3.67 15.71 5.11
N VAL A 20 -4.63 15.33 4.26
CA VAL A 20 -4.40 14.44 3.11
C VAL A 20 -4.60 15.24 1.83
N PRO A 21 -3.57 15.39 0.98
CA PRO A 21 -3.71 16.13 -0.26
C PRO A 21 -4.64 15.39 -1.25
N SER A 22 -5.42 16.15 -2.02
CA SER A 22 -6.14 15.61 -3.18
C SER A 22 -5.15 15.01 -4.19
N LEU A 23 -5.58 14.01 -4.98
CA LEU A 23 -4.79 13.53 -6.11
C LEU A 23 -4.54 14.66 -7.11
N GLN A 24 -3.27 14.90 -7.43
CA GLN A 24 -2.82 15.86 -8.43
C GLN A 24 -2.06 15.10 -9.53
N ARG A 25 -2.37 15.37 -10.81
CA ARG A 25 -1.69 14.78 -11.96
C ARG A 25 -1.22 15.87 -12.90
N THR A 26 0.02 15.77 -13.37
CA THR A 26 0.55 16.68 -14.38
C THR A 26 -0.10 16.39 -15.73
N LYS A 27 -0.33 17.42 -16.57
CA LYS A 27 -0.89 17.24 -17.91
C LYS A 27 -0.03 16.26 -18.72
N GLY A 28 -0.64 15.19 -19.22
CA GLY A 28 0.03 14.14 -19.98
C GLY A 28 0.61 13.00 -19.14
N GLN A 29 0.58 13.09 -17.81
CA GLN A 29 1.01 11.99 -16.93
C GLN A 29 0.04 10.81 -17.05
N PRO A 30 0.51 9.55 -17.18
CA PRO A 30 -0.36 8.37 -17.17
C PRO A 30 -1.06 8.17 -15.80
N PRO A 31 -2.09 7.31 -15.72
CA PRO A 31 -2.70 6.95 -14.44
C PRO A 31 -1.66 6.36 -13.48
N PRO A 32 -1.76 6.60 -12.16
CA PRO A 32 -0.84 6.01 -11.19
C PRO A 32 -0.90 4.48 -11.20
N ILE A 33 0.27 3.85 -11.22
CA ILE A 33 0.45 2.41 -11.02
C ILE A 33 0.64 2.17 -9.52
N ALA A 34 -0.33 2.63 -8.73
CA ALA A 34 -0.34 2.53 -7.29
C ALA A 34 -1.74 2.13 -6.84
N ALA A 35 -1.83 1.46 -5.68
CA ALA A 35 -3.12 1.15 -5.07
C ALA A 35 -3.99 2.42 -4.96
N ASN A 36 -5.31 2.24 -4.98
CA ASN A 36 -6.29 3.33 -4.85
C ASN A 36 -6.13 4.46 -5.88
N GLY A 37 -5.57 4.16 -7.06
CA GLY A 37 -5.35 5.17 -8.11
C GLY A 37 -4.39 6.29 -7.69
N GLY A 38 -3.46 6.00 -6.76
CA GLY A 38 -2.49 6.95 -6.24
C GLY A 38 -2.96 7.77 -5.03
N LEU A 39 -4.16 7.48 -4.48
CA LEU A 39 -4.58 8.05 -3.21
C LEU A 39 -3.91 7.35 -2.03
N SER A 40 -3.54 8.11 -1.00
CA SER A 40 -3.05 7.57 0.26
C SER A 40 -4.15 6.74 0.94
N TYR A 41 -3.80 5.68 1.67
CA TYR A 41 -4.76 4.97 2.50
C TYR A 41 -5.40 5.89 3.56
N MET A 42 -4.71 6.94 4.00
CA MET A 42 -5.29 7.96 4.88
C MET A 42 -6.49 8.69 4.26
N SER A 43 -6.64 8.69 2.93
CA SER A 43 -7.87 9.19 2.27
C SER A 43 -9.12 8.36 2.61
N PHE A 44 -8.94 7.15 3.15
CA PHE A 44 -10.00 6.23 3.55
C PHE A 44 -10.08 6.05 5.07
N GLU A 45 -9.45 6.96 5.84
CA GLU A 45 -9.47 6.95 7.31
C GLU A 45 -10.91 6.89 7.86
N ARG A 46 -11.11 6.02 8.83
CA ARG A 46 -12.34 5.92 9.63
C ARG A 46 -11.96 5.77 11.09
N ASP A 47 -12.61 6.54 11.97
CA ASP A 47 -12.43 6.43 13.42
C ASP A 47 -10.96 6.54 13.90
N GLY A 48 -10.12 7.28 13.17
CA GLY A 48 -8.71 7.49 13.52
C GLY A 48 -7.77 6.32 13.15
N ASP A 49 -8.21 5.38 12.31
CA ASP A 49 -7.42 4.21 11.91
C ASP A 49 -6.33 4.49 10.85
N ALA A 50 -6.22 5.73 10.38
CA ALA A 50 -5.36 6.18 9.30
C ALA A 50 -5.49 5.36 8.00
N GLY A 51 -6.64 4.72 7.76
CA GLY A 51 -6.93 3.89 6.59
C GLY A 51 -6.47 2.43 6.71
N SER A 52 -6.04 1.99 7.90
CA SER A 52 -5.55 0.63 8.11
C SER A 52 -6.60 -0.44 7.79
N ALA A 53 -7.88 -0.20 8.12
CA ALA A 53 -8.95 -1.13 7.79
C ALA A 53 -9.10 -1.32 6.28
N ALA A 54 -9.03 -0.23 5.50
CA ALA A 54 -9.09 -0.28 4.03
C ALA A 54 -7.87 -0.99 3.43
N ALA A 55 -6.68 -0.82 4.02
CA ALA A 55 -5.47 -1.54 3.58
C ALA A 55 -5.57 -3.05 3.82
N ILE A 56 -6.11 -3.46 4.99
CA ILE A 56 -6.33 -4.87 5.31
C ILE A 56 -7.38 -5.47 4.38
N GLU A 57 -8.50 -4.78 4.14
CA GLU A 57 -9.55 -5.22 3.21
C GLU A 57 -8.97 -5.47 1.81
N ALA A 58 -8.22 -4.51 1.27
CA ALA A 58 -7.57 -4.66 -0.04
C ALA A 58 -6.53 -5.80 -0.08
N ALA A 59 -5.84 -6.08 1.02
CA ALA A 59 -4.91 -7.19 1.10
C ALA A 59 -5.64 -8.54 1.12
N LEU A 60 -6.77 -8.63 1.84
CA LEU A 60 -7.61 -9.83 1.86
C LEU A 60 -8.24 -10.09 0.49
N GLU A 61 -8.71 -9.05 -0.20
CA GLU A 61 -9.24 -9.15 -1.57
C GLU A 61 -8.19 -9.73 -2.54
N GLN A 62 -6.93 -9.28 -2.45
CA GLN A 62 -5.84 -9.84 -3.26
C GLN A 62 -5.56 -11.33 -2.97
N ILE A 63 -5.75 -11.76 -1.72
CA ILE A 63 -5.61 -13.16 -1.32
C ILE A 63 -6.77 -13.98 -1.89
N ASP A 64 -8.00 -13.49 -1.77
CA ASP A 64 -9.21 -14.15 -2.27
C ASP A 64 -9.21 -14.26 -3.80
N GLU A 65 -8.70 -13.24 -4.49
CA GLU A 65 -8.51 -13.24 -5.95
C GLU A 65 -7.32 -14.12 -6.41
N GLY A 66 -6.50 -14.63 -5.48
CA GLY A 66 -5.34 -15.46 -5.80
C GLY A 66 -4.15 -14.69 -6.40
N LYS A 67 -4.17 -13.35 -6.36
CA LYS A 67 -3.12 -12.50 -6.96
C LYS A 67 -1.76 -12.74 -6.33
N VAL A 68 -1.72 -12.95 -5.01
CA VAL A 68 -0.48 -13.20 -4.26
C VAL A 68 0.18 -14.50 -4.71
N GLN A 69 -0.59 -15.58 -4.82
CA GLN A 69 -0.12 -16.89 -5.21
C GLN A 69 0.32 -16.91 -6.68
N ALA A 70 -0.45 -16.27 -7.57
CA ALA A 70 -0.09 -16.15 -8.97
C ALA A 70 1.22 -15.36 -9.18
N PHE A 71 1.41 -14.27 -8.43
CA PHE A 71 2.63 -13.48 -8.47
C PHE A 71 3.83 -14.25 -7.89
N ALA A 72 3.67 -14.92 -6.74
CA ALA A 72 4.72 -15.77 -6.16
C ALA A 72 5.15 -16.88 -7.13
N ALA A 73 4.19 -17.56 -7.76
CA ALA A 73 4.48 -18.57 -8.77
C ALA A 73 5.22 -17.99 -9.99
N LYS A 74 4.88 -16.77 -10.42
CA LYS A 74 5.61 -16.07 -11.49
C LYS A 74 7.06 -15.81 -11.09
N LEU A 75 7.32 -15.37 -9.85
CA LEU A 75 8.67 -15.15 -9.34
C LEU A 75 9.45 -16.47 -9.22
N ASP A 76 8.85 -17.53 -8.68
CA ASP A 76 9.50 -18.82 -8.48
C ASP A 76 9.95 -19.48 -9.79
N ASN A 77 9.17 -19.27 -10.85
CA ASN A 77 9.44 -19.82 -12.18
C ASN A 77 10.15 -18.83 -13.13
N ALA A 78 10.46 -17.62 -12.68
CA ALA A 78 11.15 -16.65 -13.51
C ALA A 78 12.59 -17.10 -13.80
N PRO A 79 13.08 -16.91 -15.04
CA PRO A 79 14.49 -17.14 -15.35
C PRO A 79 15.38 -16.15 -14.56
N PRO A 80 16.68 -16.45 -14.41
CA PRO A 80 17.64 -15.50 -13.86
C PRO A 80 17.61 -14.16 -14.60
N GLY A 81 17.83 -13.06 -13.87
CA GLY A 81 17.82 -11.70 -14.40
C GLY A 81 16.49 -10.94 -14.23
N PRO A 82 16.31 -9.80 -14.95
CA PRO A 82 15.19 -8.91 -14.73
C PRO A 82 13.82 -9.58 -14.99
N ILE A 83 12.90 -9.38 -14.05
CA ILE A 83 11.51 -9.82 -14.15
C ILE A 83 10.64 -8.62 -14.48
N GLU A 84 9.99 -8.63 -15.63
CA GLU A 84 9.07 -7.55 -16.01
C GLU A 84 7.85 -7.52 -15.09
N THR A 85 7.66 -6.37 -14.41
CA THR A 85 6.50 -6.06 -13.56
C THR A 85 5.83 -4.77 -14.04
N GLU A 86 4.65 -4.46 -13.50
CA GLU A 86 3.96 -3.20 -13.82
C GLU A 86 4.72 -1.95 -13.34
N TRP A 87 5.63 -2.10 -12.37
CA TRP A 87 6.48 -1.01 -11.86
C TRP A 87 7.85 -0.91 -12.54
N GLY A 88 8.14 -1.80 -13.49
CA GLY A 88 9.45 -1.94 -14.14
C GLY A 88 10.15 -3.26 -13.78
N PRO A 89 11.47 -3.37 -14.01
CA PRO A 89 12.20 -4.60 -13.74
C PRO A 89 12.30 -4.88 -12.24
N GLY A 90 11.84 -6.05 -11.83
CA GLY A 90 12.06 -6.64 -10.50
C GLY A 90 13.12 -7.74 -10.54
N PHE A 91 13.61 -8.14 -9.37
CA PHE A 91 14.66 -9.16 -9.23
C PHE A 91 14.31 -10.10 -8.08
N ARG A 92 14.71 -11.37 -8.20
CA ARG A 92 14.52 -12.37 -7.13
C ARG A 92 15.50 -12.12 -6.00
N ASP A 93 16.76 -11.89 -6.39
CA ASP A 93 17.88 -11.75 -5.48
C ASP A 93 18.44 -10.33 -5.54
N TYR A 94 18.95 -9.89 -4.40
CA TYR A 94 19.58 -8.58 -4.26
C TYR A 94 20.80 -8.43 -5.19
N ASP A 95 21.62 -9.48 -5.30
CA ASP A 95 22.85 -9.44 -6.08
C ASP A 95 22.57 -9.24 -7.58
N GLU A 96 21.56 -9.92 -8.15
CA GLU A 96 21.14 -9.74 -9.54
C GLU A 96 20.69 -8.29 -9.82
N CYS A 97 19.97 -7.67 -8.87
CA CYS A 97 19.57 -6.26 -8.97
C CYS A 97 20.79 -5.34 -9.00
N VAL A 98 21.78 -5.56 -8.12
CA VAL A 98 23.00 -4.75 -8.06
C VAL A 98 23.86 -4.93 -9.31
N GLU A 99 23.99 -6.16 -9.81
CA GLU A 99 24.67 -6.45 -11.07
C GLU A 99 24.00 -5.72 -12.24
N PHE A 100 22.68 -5.81 -12.35
CA PHE A 100 21.92 -5.11 -13.38
C PHE A 100 22.13 -3.59 -13.34
N ILE A 101 22.09 -2.97 -12.14
CA ILE A 101 22.35 -1.53 -11.97
C ILE A 101 23.75 -1.16 -12.46
N ARG A 102 24.77 -1.96 -12.11
CA ARG A 102 26.16 -1.71 -12.51
C ARG A 102 26.37 -1.85 -14.00
N GLU A 103 25.78 -2.87 -14.62
CA GLU A 103 25.89 -3.11 -16.07
C GLU A 103 25.18 -2.02 -16.89
N ASN A 104 24.08 -1.47 -16.38
CA ASN A 104 23.29 -0.43 -17.04
C ASN A 104 23.68 0.99 -16.61
N ASN A 105 24.64 1.13 -15.71
CA ASN A 105 25.17 2.41 -15.22
C ASN A 105 24.08 3.33 -14.63
N MET A 106 23.20 2.74 -13.82
CA MET A 106 22.07 3.39 -13.12
C MET A 106 22.41 3.82 -11.69
#